data_AF-A0A837LJC7-F1
#
_entry.id   AF-A0A837LJC7-F1
#
_cell.length_a   1.000
_cell.length_b   1.000
_cell.length_c   1.000
_cell.angle_alpha   90.00
_cell.angle_beta   90.00
_cell.angle_gamma   90.00
#
_symmetry.space_group_name_H-M   'P 1'
#
loop_
_entity.id
_entity.type
_entity.pdbx_description
1 polymer ?
#
loop_
_entity_poly.entity_id
_entity_poly.type
_entity_poly.pdbx_seq_one_letter_code
_entity_poly.pdbx_strand_id
1 'polypeptide(L)' 'MKLNEFAAGLTKDGLLVLCLSDGEITDYLVTSNALRTLIRREGDRLSSQVLGDEDRVVNLNSLRNDLKVLKP' A
#
# COMPACT_ATOMS: atom_id res chain seq x y z
N MET A 1 -7.15 -20.74 9.04
CA MET A 1 -7.05 -19.60 9.98
C MET A 1 -8.16 -18.63 9.64
N LYS A 2 -8.97 -18.19 10.62
CA LYS A 2 -10.04 -17.23 10.34
C LYS A 2 -9.48 -15.80 10.27
N LEU A 3 -10.11 -14.91 9.49
CA LEU A 3 -9.62 -13.54 9.27
C LEU A 3 -9.47 -12.75 10.57
N ASN A 4 -10.35 -12.98 11.54
CA ASN A 4 -10.30 -12.36 12.86
C ASN A 4 -9.11 -12.84 13.70
N GLU A 5 -8.78 -14.14 13.64
CA GLU A 5 -7.61 -14.71 14.33
C GLU A 5 -6.30 -14.16 13.74
N PHE A 6 -6.28 -13.96 12.42
CA PHE A 6 -5.17 -13.36 11.73
C PHE A 6 -5.01 -11.86 12.02
N ALA A 7 -6.12 -11.10 12.00
CA ALA A 7 -6.12 -9.68 12.33
C ALA A 7 -5.67 -9.42 13.78
N ALA A 8 -6.00 -10.33 14.71
CA ALA A 8 -5.53 -10.27 16.08
C ALA A 8 -4.00 -10.50 16.22
N GLY A 9 -3.38 -11.14 15.24
CA GLY A 9 -1.93 -11.37 15.17
C GLY A 9 -1.14 -10.25 14.49
N LEU A 10 -1.81 -9.23 13.94
CA LEU A 10 -1.12 -8.06 13.40
C LEU A 10 -0.50 -7.26 14.55
N THR A 11 0.75 -6.83 14.36
CA THR A 11 1.39 -5.86 15.25
C THR A 11 0.61 -4.54 15.22
N LYS A 12 0.82 -3.66 16.20
CA LYS A 12 0.16 -2.34 16.27
C LYS A 12 0.26 -1.53 14.96
N ASP A 13 1.32 -1.78 14.20
CA ASP A 13 1.62 -1.10 12.94
C ASP A 13 1.36 -1.98 11.70
N GLY A 14 0.67 -3.11 11.87
CA GLY A 14 0.25 -3.98 10.77
C GLY A 14 -0.99 -3.45 10.05
N LEU A 15 -1.12 -3.78 8.77
CA LEU A 15 -2.24 -3.39 7.92
C LEU A 15 -2.71 -4.59 7.09
N LEU A 16 -4.03 -4.76 7.02
CA LEU A 16 -4.72 -5.64 6.10
C LEU A 16 -5.51 -4.77 5.12
N VAL A 17 -5.31 -5.00 3.83
CA VAL A 17 -6.07 -4.35 2.75
C VAL A 17 -6.86 -5.41 2.00
N LEU A 18 -8.14 -5.13 1.76
CA LEU A 18 -9.03 -6.01 1.02
C LEU A 18 -9.47 -5.28 -0.27
N CYS A 19 -9.33 -5.96 -1.41
CA CYS A 19 -9.93 -5.54 -2.66
C CYS A 19 -11.31 -6.19 -2.76
N LEU A 20 -12.33 -5.36 -2.98
CA LEU A 20 -13.71 -5.80 -3.12
C LEU A 20 -14.19 -5.51 -4.54
N SER A 21 -14.86 -6.50 -5.13
CA SER A 21 -15.60 -6.38 -6.40
C SER A 21 -16.91 -7.17 -6.27
N ASP A 22 -18.03 -6.57 -6.64
CA ASP A 22 -19.37 -7.17 -6.54
C ASP A 22 -19.73 -7.79 -5.18
N GLY A 23 -19.22 -7.19 -4.09
CA GLY A 23 -19.45 -7.66 -2.72
C GLY A 23 -18.57 -8.85 -2.30
N GLU A 24 -17.70 -9.33 -3.18
CA GLU A 24 -16.74 -10.40 -2.91
C GLU A 24 -15.33 -9.86 -2.74
N ILE A 25 -14.51 -10.55 -1.94
CA ILE A 25 -13.08 -10.25 -1.81
C ILE A 25 -12.36 -10.87 -3.00
N THR A 26 -11.85 -10.03 -3.89
CA THR A 26 -11.13 -10.48 -5.10
C THR A 26 -9.63 -10.58 -4.90
N ASP A 27 -9.08 -9.80 -3.96
CA ASP A 27 -7.66 -9.83 -3.60
C ASP A 27 -7.44 -9.26 -2.20
N TYR A 28 -6.30 -9.56 -1.58
CA TYR A 28 -5.93 -9.02 -0.28
C TYR A 28 -4.42 -8.85 -0.14
N LEU A 29 -4.03 -7.91 0.71
CA LEU A 29 -2.63 -7.67 1.03
C LEU A 29 -2.44 -7.48 2.53
N VAL A 30 -1.33 -8.01 3.04
CA VAL A 30 -0.97 -7.87 4.44
C VAL A 30 0.46 -7.35 4.56
N THR A 31 0.65 -6.38 5.44
CA THR A 31 1.98 -5.90 5.83
C THR A 31 2.04 -5.73 7.34
N SER A 32 3.20 -6.02 7.93
CA SER A 32 3.50 -5.74 9.34
C SER A 32 4.13 -4.36 9.57
N ASN A 33 4.33 -3.58 8.50
CA ASN A 33 4.94 -2.25 8.52
C ASN A 33 4.12 -1.25 7.68
N ALA A 34 2.92 -0.92 8.17
CA ALA A 34 1.94 -0.09 7.48
C ALA A 34 2.50 1.28 7.08
N LEU A 35 3.21 1.96 7.99
CA LEU A 35 3.72 3.32 7.79
C LEU A 35 4.66 3.46 6.59
N ARG A 36 5.38 2.40 6.24
CA ARG A 36 6.34 2.40 5.11
C ARG A 36 5.89 1.55 3.92
N THR A 37 4.67 1.02 3.91
CA THR A 37 4.21 0.19 2.80
C THR A 37 3.44 1.02 1.78
N LEU A 38 3.96 1.14 0.55
CA LEU A 38 3.21 1.61 -0.60
C LEU A 38 2.32 0.49 -1.12
N ILE A 39 1.03 0.77 -1.28
CA ILE A 39 0.05 -0.18 -1.81
C ILE A 39 -0.44 0.35 -3.15
N ARG A 40 -0.42 -0.49 -4.17
CA ARG A 40 -0.93 -0.18 -5.50
C ARG A 40 -2.09 -1.10 -5.85
N ARG A 41 -3.09 -0.55 -6.52
CA ARG A 41 -4.21 -1.29 -7.07
C ARG A 41 -4.22 -1.14 -8.59
N GLU A 42 -4.25 -2.26 -9.30
CA GLU A 42 -4.41 -2.32 -10.75
C GLU A 42 -5.60 -3.23 -11.07
N GLY A 43 -6.74 -2.63 -11.41
CA GLY A 43 -8.00 -3.37 -11.52
C GLY A 43 -8.38 -4.00 -10.17
N ASP A 44 -8.53 -5.32 -10.14
CA ASP A 44 -8.87 -6.07 -8.93
C ASP A 44 -7.65 -6.67 -8.22
N ARG A 45 -6.44 -6.32 -8.66
CA ARG A 45 -5.19 -6.80 -8.05
C ARG A 45 -4.55 -5.76 -7.16
N LEU A 46 -4.08 -6.20 -6.01
CA LEU A 46 -3.26 -5.45 -5.08
C LEU A 46 -1.80 -5.86 -5.22
N SER A 47 -0.91 -4.89 -5.07
CA SER A 47 0.52 -5.13 -4.88
C SER A 47 1.05 -4.19 -3.82
N SER A 48 2.16 -4.58 -3.19
CA SER A 48 2.82 -3.75 -2.18
C SER A 48 4.30 -3.67 -2.39
N GLN A 49 4.86 -2.54 -1.96
CA GLN A 49 6.28 -2.33 -1.82
C GLN A 49 6.56 -1.68 -0.47
N VAL A 50 7.40 -2.32 0.35
CA VAL A 50 7.91 -1.68 1.57
C VAL A 50 9.03 -0.73 1.17
N LEU A 51 8.91 0.53 1.55
CA LEU A 51 9.89 1.57 1.33
C LEU A 51 11.03 1.40 2.33
N GLY A 52 12.26 1.24 1.82
CA GLY A 52 13.48 1.24 2.63
C GLY A 52 13.74 2.60 3.26
N ASP A 53 14.64 2.69 4.23
CA ASP A 53 14.81 3.90 5.05
C ASP A 53 15.16 5.15 4.25
N GLU A 54 15.93 4.98 3.17
CA GLU A 54 16.35 6.05 2.26
C GLU A 54 15.30 6.40 1.18
N ASP A 55 14.26 5.58 1.02
CA ASP A 55 13.20 5.84 0.05
C ASP A 55 12.35 7.03 0.50
N ARG A 56 12.08 7.94 -0.44
CA ARG A 56 11.27 9.15 -0.20
C ARG A 56 10.06 9.19 -1.12
N VAL A 57 8.90 9.48 -0.53
CA VAL A 57 7.68 9.77 -1.29
C VAL A 57 7.68 11.25 -1.66
N VAL A 58 7.79 11.55 -2.95
CA VAL A 58 7.77 12.92 -3.47
C VAL A 58 6.44 13.17 -4.17
N ASN A 59 5.70 14.16 -3.69
CA ASN A 59 4.51 14.64 -4.40
C ASN A 59 4.95 15.51 -5.58
N LEU A 60 4.87 14.97 -6.80
CA LEU A 60 5.24 15.68 -8.03
C LEU A 60 4.43 16.97 -8.22
N ASN A 61 3.19 17.04 -7.74
CA ASN A 61 2.37 18.26 -7.84
C ASN A 61 2.88 19.39 -6.93
N SER A 62 3.56 19.04 -5.83
CA SER A 62 4.16 19.97 -4.89
C SER A 62 5.55 20.47 -5.32
N LEU A 63 6.13 19.88 -6.37
CA LEU A 63 7.42 20.32 -6.90
C LEU A 63 7.27 21.63 -7.69
N ARG A 64 8.30 22.48 -7.60
CA ARG A 64 8.46 23.61 -8.51
C ARG A 64 8.66 23.10 -9.94
N ASN A 65 8.22 23.89 -10.92
CA ASN A 65 8.17 23.44 -12.33
C ASN A 65 9.55 23.16 -12.93
N ASP A 66 10.59 23.83 -12.46
CA ASP A 66 12.01 23.60 -12.77
C ASP A 66 12.53 22.26 -12.23
N LEU A 67 11.88 21.68 -11.22
CA LEU A 67 12.20 20.37 -10.64
C LEU A 67 11.34 19.23 -11.22
N LYS A 68 10.33 19.55 -12.04
CA LYS A 68 9.50 18.57 -12.76
C LYS A 68 10.17 18.09 -14.05
N VAL A 69 11.47 17.81 -13.99
CA VAL A 69 12.29 17.36 -15.14
C VAL A 69 11.97 15.91 -15.52
N LEU A 70 11.37 15.16 -14.60
CA LEU A 70 10.92 13.77 -14.77
C LEU A 70 9.47 13.69 -15.28
N LYS A 71 9.08 14.57 -16.22
CA LYS A 71 7.83 14.34 -16.95
C LYS A 71 8.11 13.36 -18.11
N PRO A 72 7.28 12.32 -18.29
CA PRO A 72 7.28 11.56 -19.53
C PRO A 72 6.86 12.43 -20.72
#